data_AF-A9DVX7-F1
#
_entry.id   AF-A9DVX7-F1
#
_cell.length_a   1.000
_cell.length_b   1.000
_cell.length_c   1.000
_cell.angle_alpha   90.00
_cell.angle_beta   90.00
_cell.angle_gamma   90.00
#
_symmetry.space_group_name_H-M   'P 1'
#
loop_
_entity.id
_entity.type
_entity.pdbx_description
1 polymer ?
#
loop_
_entity_poly.entity_id
_entity_poly.type
_entity_poly.pdbx_seq_one_letter_code
_entity_poly.pdbx_strand_id
1 'polypeptide(L)'
;MDTEHYITVVGFIVTIFIFYIGQRNQLKALERQIQTQSDENKVQHLHSFQNSFWQKQLDLYVKVTTAAAELTQFELNSESYKNSRKNFYTYFWGPMSIVEDSNVKKAMENFSESLLNYESNVSKTSLRNLENHSYQLAQTCRNSSIKRWDLKSFELEPDKE
;
A
#
# COMPACT_ATOMS: atom_id res chain seq x y z
N MET A 1 -1.83 -1.79 -81.08
CA MET A 1 -0.69 -2.19 -80.21
C MET A 1 -0.95 -1.73 -78.78
N ASP A 2 -2.22 -1.62 -78.39
CA ASP A 2 -2.65 -0.73 -77.30
C ASP A 2 -3.19 -1.49 -76.08
N THR A 3 -3.55 -2.76 -76.26
CA THR A 3 -4.08 -3.63 -75.21
C THR A 3 -3.00 -4.10 -74.23
N GLU A 4 -1.78 -4.35 -74.68
CA GLU A 4 -0.68 -4.82 -73.81
C GLU A 4 -0.16 -3.71 -72.87
N HIS A 5 -0.09 -2.47 -73.36
CA HIS A 5 0.27 -1.31 -72.54
C HIS A 5 -0.83 -0.97 -71.51
N TYR A 6 -2.10 -1.20 -71.85
CA TYR A 6 -3.20 -0.99 -70.91
C TYR A 6 -3.15 -1.98 -69.72
N ILE A 7 -2.90 -3.27 -69.99
CA ILE A 7 -2.83 -4.31 -68.95
C ILE A 7 -1.70 -4.02 -67.95
N THR A 8 -0.54 -3.57 -68.44
CA THR A 8 0.61 -3.23 -67.58
C THR A 8 0.36 -2.00 -66.70
N VAL A 9 -0.29 -0.96 -67.24
CA VAL A 9 -0.65 0.24 -66.47
C VAL A 9 -1.69 -0.09 -65.38
N VAL A 10 -2.72 -0.88 -65.70
CA VAL A 10 -3.73 -1.30 -64.72
C VAL A 10 -3.12 -2.15 -63.61
N GLY A 11 -2.20 -3.06 -63.94
CA GLY A 11 -1.48 -3.87 -62.95
C GLY A 11 -0.68 -3.03 -61.95
N PHE A 12 -0.02 -1.96 -62.42
CA PHE A 12 0.71 -1.03 -61.55
C PHE A 12 -0.23 -0.30 -60.57
N ILE A 13 -1.37 0.20 -61.05
CA ILE A 13 -2.34 0.93 -60.22
C ILE A 13 -2.90 0.02 -59.11
N VAL A 14 -3.25 -1.23 -59.45
CA VAL A 14 -3.74 -2.21 -58.47
C VAL A 14 -2.68 -2.53 -57.42
N THR A 15 -1.42 -2.69 -57.82
CA THR A 15 -0.31 -2.99 -56.90
C THR A 15 -0.08 -1.85 -55.91
N ILE A 16 -0.11 -0.59 -56.39
CA ILE A 16 0.01 0.60 -55.52
C ILE A 16 -1.16 0.67 -54.54
N PHE A 17 -2.38 0.38 -55.00
CA PHE A 17 -3.58 0.41 -54.17
C PHE A 17 -3.52 -0.65 -53.05
N ILE A 18 -3.12 -1.88 -53.37
CA ILE A 18 -2.93 -2.97 -52.37
C ILE A 18 -1.85 -2.59 -51.36
N PHE A 19 -0.72 -2.03 -51.82
CA PHE A 19 0.37 -1.58 -50.94
C PHE A 19 -0.09 -0.49 -49.96
N TYR A 20 -0.88 0.47 -50.43
CA TYR A 20 -1.43 1.54 -49.59
C TYR A 20 -2.38 1.01 -48.50
N ILE A 21 -3.26 0.03 -48.85
CA ILE A 21 -4.13 -0.64 -47.88
C ILE A 21 -3.29 -1.42 -46.85
N GLY A 22 -2.24 -2.11 -47.30
CA GLY A 22 -1.32 -2.85 -46.43
C GLY A 22 -0.65 -1.98 -45.37
N GLN A 23 -0.09 -0.82 -45.77
CA GLN A 23 0.54 0.12 -44.83
C GLN A 23 -0.43 0.62 -43.76
N ARG A 24 -1.66 1.00 -44.14
CA ARG A 24 -2.67 1.47 -43.18
C ARG A 24 -3.03 0.40 -42.15
N ASN A 25 -3.06 -0.86 -42.55
CA ASN A 25 -3.35 -1.97 -41.63
C ASN A 25 -2.19 -2.22 -40.65
N GLN A 26 -0.94 -2.08 -41.10
CA GLN A 26 0.24 -2.20 -40.23
C GLN A 26 0.34 -1.06 -39.21
N LEU A 27 0.05 0.19 -39.63
CA LEU A 27 -0.01 1.35 -38.73
C LEU A 27 -1.04 1.14 -37.61
N LYS A 28 -2.25 0.68 -37.94
CA LYS A 28 -3.27 0.34 -36.94
C LYS A 28 -2.85 -0.81 -36.01
N ALA A 29 -2.14 -1.81 -36.53
CA ALA A 29 -1.63 -2.91 -35.72
C ALA A 29 -0.55 -2.42 -34.73
N LEU A 30 0.33 -1.53 -35.19
CA LEU A 30 1.35 -0.89 -34.36
C LEU A 30 0.72 0.01 -33.28
N GLU A 31 -0.26 0.84 -33.63
CA GLU A 31 -1.02 1.67 -32.67
C GLU A 31 -1.68 0.82 -31.59
N ARG A 32 -2.30 -0.31 -31.96
CA ARG A 32 -2.86 -1.26 -31.01
C ARG A 32 -1.80 -1.83 -30.07
N GLN A 33 -0.63 -2.21 -30.60
CA GLN A 33 0.47 -2.70 -29.77
C GLN A 33 0.97 -1.64 -28.80
N ILE A 34 1.14 -0.39 -29.25
CA ILE A 34 1.54 0.74 -28.41
C ILE A 34 0.49 0.98 -27.31
N GLN A 35 -0.80 0.92 -27.67
CA GLN A 35 -1.89 1.09 -26.71
C GLN A 35 -1.91 -0.04 -25.67
N THR A 36 -1.81 -1.29 -26.12
CA THR A 36 -1.75 -2.47 -25.24
C THR A 36 -0.56 -2.40 -24.31
N GLN A 37 0.65 -2.09 -24.81
CA GLN A 37 1.82 -1.89 -23.96
C GLN A 37 1.66 -0.73 -22.99
N SER A 38 1.06 0.38 -23.42
CA SER A 38 0.77 1.51 -22.54
C SER A 38 -0.16 1.10 -21.40
N ASP A 39 -1.20 0.33 -21.69
CA ASP A 39 -2.18 -0.11 -20.70
C ASP A 39 -1.59 -1.18 -19.76
N GLU A 40 -0.80 -2.12 -20.27
CA GLU A 40 -0.02 -3.07 -19.46
C GLU A 40 0.95 -2.36 -18.51
N ASN A 41 1.70 -1.37 -19.02
CA ASN A 41 2.62 -0.57 -18.22
C ASN A 41 1.89 0.22 -17.12
N LYS A 42 0.70 0.77 -17.39
CA LYS A 42 -0.12 1.45 -16.38
C LYS A 42 -0.55 0.48 -15.29
N VAL A 43 -1.04 -0.70 -15.65
CA VAL A 43 -1.45 -1.73 -14.68
C VAL A 43 -0.26 -2.13 -13.81
N GLN A 44 0.90 -2.38 -14.43
CA GLN A 44 2.11 -2.76 -13.71
C GLN A 44 2.59 -1.65 -12.77
N HIS A 45 2.53 -0.39 -13.20
CA HIS A 45 2.86 0.78 -12.38
C HIS A 45 1.89 0.96 -11.20
N LEU A 46 0.60 0.72 -11.41
CA LEU A 46 -0.39 0.77 -10.33
C LEU A 46 -0.12 -0.32 -9.28
N HIS A 47 0.20 -1.54 -9.71
CA HIS A 47 0.57 -2.62 -8.80
C HIS A 47 1.85 -2.33 -8.03
N SER A 48 2.90 -1.81 -8.69
CA SER A 48 4.16 -1.49 -8.01
C SER A 48 3.99 -0.35 -6.99
N PHE A 49 3.18 0.67 -7.33
CA PHE A 49 2.82 1.74 -6.40
C PHE A 49 2.06 1.21 -5.18
N GLN A 50 1.05 0.37 -5.39
CA GLN A 50 0.28 -0.25 -4.30
C GLN A 50 1.18 -1.05 -3.37
N ASN A 51 2.06 -1.89 -3.92
CA ASN A 51 3.02 -2.67 -3.12
C ASN A 51 3.95 -1.78 -2.30
N SER A 52 4.48 -0.71 -2.91
CA SER A 52 5.34 0.25 -2.21
C SER A 52 4.61 0.95 -1.07
N PHE A 53 3.37 1.38 -1.32
CA PHE A 53 2.52 1.99 -0.30
C PHE A 53 2.28 1.03 0.88
N TRP A 54 1.96 -0.24 0.61
CA TRP A 54 1.72 -1.23 1.65
C TRP A 54 2.96 -1.56 2.47
N GLN A 55 4.13 -1.63 1.83
CA GLN A 55 5.39 -1.78 2.56
C GLN A 55 5.63 -0.62 3.51
N LYS A 56 5.35 0.62 3.09
CA LYS A 56 5.45 1.80 3.96
C LYS A 56 4.43 1.77 5.10
N GLN A 57 3.20 1.33 4.84
CA GLN A 57 2.17 1.15 5.86
C GLN A 57 2.60 0.13 6.91
N LEU A 58 3.10 -1.04 6.49
CA LEU A 58 3.60 -2.08 7.41
C LEU A 58 4.79 -1.60 8.25
N ASP A 59 5.75 -0.91 7.63
CA ASP A 59 6.89 -0.32 8.33
C ASP A 59 6.45 0.70 9.39
N LEU A 60 5.48 1.55 9.07
CA LEU A 60 4.91 2.50 10.03
C LEU A 60 4.13 1.80 11.16
N TYR A 61 3.36 0.76 10.84
CA TYR A 61 2.65 -0.05 11.82
C TYR A 61 3.61 -0.70 12.82
N VAL A 62 4.73 -1.25 12.34
CA VAL A 62 5.79 -1.79 13.21
C VAL A 62 6.36 -0.68 14.09
N LYS A 63 6.77 0.45 13.51
CA LYS A 63 7.37 1.56 14.27
C LYS A 63 6.47 2.10 15.38
N VAL A 64 5.19 2.32 15.09
CA VAL A 64 4.26 2.88 16.08
C VAL A 64 3.92 1.88 17.18
N THR A 65 3.78 0.59 16.84
CA THR A 65 3.52 -0.46 17.83
C THR A 65 4.73 -0.74 18.68
N THR A 66 5.96 -0.66 18.13
CA THR A 66 7.20 -0.70 18.90
C THR A 66 7.29 0.46 19.89
N ALA A 67 7.05 1.70 19.44
CA ALA A 67 7.06 2.86 20.33
C ALA A 67 6.00 2.74 21.45
N ALA A 68 4.82 2.20 21.13
CA ALA A 68 3.77 1.94 22.11
C ALA A 68 4.17 0.85 23.13
N ALA A 69 4.81 -0.23 22.70
CA ALA A 69 5.31 -1.29 23.58
C ALA A 69 6.45 -0.81 24.48
N GLU A 70 7.37 -0.02 23.94
CA GLU A 70 8.46 0.59 24.72
C GLU A 70 7.93 1.47 25.87
N LEU A 71 6.85 2.22 25.63
CA LEU A 71 6.19 3.03 26.65
C LEU A 71 5.59 2.23 27.80
N THR A 72 5.34 0.93 27.61
CA THR A 72 4.85 0.05 28.69
C THR A 72 5.98 -0.64 29.44
N GLN A 73 7.19 -0.70 28.85
CA GLN A 73 8.34 -1.38 29.43
C GLN A 73 9.29 -0.44 30.18
N PHE A 74 9.47 0.79 29.67
CA PHE A 74 10.41 1.72 30.27
C PHE A 74 9.85 2.42 31.51
N GLU A 75 10.74 2.71 32.46
CA GLU A 75 10.41 3.50 33.64
C GLU A 75 9.94 4.90 33.23
N LEU A 76 8.88 5.38 33.89
CA LEU A 76 8.31 6.69 33.66
C LEU A 76 9.39 7.78 33.82
N ASN A 77 9.41 8.76 32.91
CA ASN A 77 10.38 9.87 32.85
C ASN A 77 11.83 9.49 32.54
N SER A 78 12.16 8.21 32.35
CA SER A 78 13.46 7.83 31.80
C SER A 78 13.68 8.44 30.41
N GLU A 79 14.94 8.59 30.01
CA GLU A 79 15.27 9.12 28.68
C GLU A 79 14.68 8.25 27.56
N SER A 80 14.74 6.93 27.74
CA SER A 80 14.11 5.97 26.82
C SER A 80 12.59 6.20 26.73
N TYR A 81 11.90 6.36 27.86
CA TYR A 81 10.45 6.63 27.88
C TYR A 81 10.10 7.92 27.13
N LYS A 82 10.83 9.01 27.40
CA LYS A 82 10.60 10.31 26.72
C LYS A 82 10.80 10.20 25.21
N ASN A 83 11.81 9.46 24.78
CA ASN A 83 12.09 9.23 23.37
C ASN A 83 10.99 8.37 22.71
N SER A 84 10.56 7.27 23.33
CA SER A 84 9.45 6.46 22.84
C SER A 84 8.13 7.24 22.79
N ARG A 85 7.87 8.10 23.78
CA ARG A 85 6.71 9.00 23.81
C ARG A 85 6.71 9.96 22.63
N LYS A 86 7.85 10.61 22.39
CA LYS A 86 8.04 11.53 21.27
C LYS A 86 7.86 10.79 19.95
N ASN A 87 8.45 9.60 19.81
CA ASN A 87 8.35 8.78 18.59
C ASN A 87 6.89 8.39 18.33
N PHE A 88 6.18 7.88 19.34
CA PHE A 88 4.77 7.52 19.22
C PHE A 88 3.94 8.68 18.70
N TYR A 89 4.02 9.86 19.33
CA TYR A 89 3.24 11.02 18.90
C TYR A 89 3.70 11.61 17.56
N THR A 90 4.98 11.48 17.21
CA THR A 90 5.49 11.85 15.87
C THR A 90 4.85 11.00 14.78
N TYR A 91 4.74 9.69 15.02
CA TYR A 91 4.06 8.79 14.09
C TYR A 91 2.55 9.06 14.05
N PHE A 92 1.92 9.21 15.22
CA PHE A 92 0.48 9.42 15.36
C PHE A 92 -0.02 10.67 14.65
N TRP A 93 0.59 11.82 14.90
CA TRP A 93 0.15 13.09 14.31
C TRP A 93 0.72 13.36 12.92
N GLY A 94 1.57 12.46 12.40
CA GLY A 94 2.27 12.62 11.14
C GLY A 94 2.00 11.46 10.18
N PRO A 95 2.98 10.57 9.94
CA PRO A 95 2.88 9.53 8.92
C PRO A 95 1.67 8.59 9.05
N MET A 96 1.19 8.29 10.27
CA MET A 96 0.04 7.38 10.45
C MET A 96 -1.23 7.93 9.82
N SER A 97 -1.44 9.26 9.84
CA SER A 97 -2.60 9.91 9.23
C SER A 97 -2.71 9.70 7.70
N ILE A 98 -1.64 9.21 7.05
CA ILE A 98 -1.62 8.89 5.62
C ILE A 98 -2.07 7.44 5.36
N VAL A 99 -1.73 6.52 6.27
CA VAL A 99 -1.79 5.07 6.02
C VAL A 99 -2.81 4.33 6.88
N GLU A 100 -3.24 4.92 7.99
CA GLU A 100 -4.15 4.28 8.94
C GLU A 100 -5.56 4.11 8.38
N ASP A 101 -6.24 3.04 8.81
CA ASP A 101 -7.68 2.96 8.68
C ASP A 101 -8.37 3.45 9.97
N SER A 102 -9.71 3.56 9.91
CA SER A 102 -10.51 4.05 11.03
C SER A 102 -10.34 3.25 12.31
N ASN A 103 -10.06 1.95 12.22
CA ASN A 103 -9.89 1.09 13.40
C ASN A 103 -8.53 1.32 14.02
N VAL A 104 -7.47 1.40 13.20
CA VAL A 104 -6.11 1.71 13.67
C VAL A 104 -6.08 3.07 14.35
N LYS A 105 -6.67 4.10 13.72
CA LYS A 105 -6.80 5.43 14.32
C LYS A 105 -7.43 5.37 15.71
N LYS A 106 -8.58 4.69 15.83
CA LYS A 106 -9.28 4.55 17.11
C LYS A 106 -8.44 3.80 18.16
N ALA A 107 -7.70 2.77 17.76
CA ALA A 107 -6.81 2.06 18.67
C ALA A 107 -5.65 2.95 19.16
N MET A 108 -5.11 3.81 18.31
CA MET A 108 -4.10 4.80 18.69
C MET A 108 -4.65 5.86 19.65
N GLU A 109 -5.87 6.35 19.42
CA GLU A 109 -6.57 7.27 20.33
C GLU A 109 -6.77 6.64 21.70
N ASN A 110 -7.27 5.40 21.77
CA ASN A 110 -7.45 4.67 23.03
C ASN A 110 -6.13 4.46 23.79
N PHE A 111 -5.05 4.14 23.07
CA PHE A 111 -3.72 4.02 23.65
C PHE A 111 -3.23 5.37 24.20
N SER A 112 -3.40 6.46 23.43
CA SER A 112 -3.03 7.82 23.85
C SER A 112 -3.79 8.26 25.10
N GLU A 113 -5.08 7.99 25.20
CA GLU A 113 -5.88 8.26 26.39
C GLU A 113 -5.40 7.45 27.60
N SER A 114 -5.11 6.17 27.41
CA SER A 114 -4.57 5.30 28.47
C SER A 114 -3.19 5.74 28.93
N LEU A 115 -2.36 6.24 28.00
CA LEU A 115 -1.05 6.79 28.31
C LEU A 115 -1.17 8.02 29.21
N LEU A 116 -2.06 8.94 28.87
CA LEU A 116 -2.33 10.13 29.69
C LEU A 116 -2.84 9.76 31.09
N ASN A 117 -3.70 8.75 31.19
CA ASN A 117 -4.19 8.24 32.47
C ASN A 117 -3.03 7.65 33.31
N TYR A 118 -2.19 6.81 32.71
CA TYR A 118 -1.01 6.24 33.36
C TYR A 118 -0.04 7.34 33.85
N GLU A 119 0.24 8.34 33.01
CA GLU A 119 1.11 9.48 33.35
C GLU A 119 0.54 10.33 34.51
N SER A 120 -0.78 10.45 34.60
CA SER A 120 -1.46 11.27 35.62
C SER A 120 -1.69 10.52 36.94
N ASN A 121 -1.85 9.20 36.89
CA ASN A 121 -2.14 8.34 38.04
C ASN A 121 -1.43 7.00 37.91
N VAL A 122 -0.15 6.98 38.27
CA VAL A 122 0.72 5.80 38.16
C VAL A 122 0.24 4.73 39.14
N SER A 123 -0.27 3.63 38.60
CA SER A 123 -0.74 2.48 39.37
C SER A 123 -0.56 1.20 38.55
N LYS A 124 -0.57 0.04 39.23
CA LYS A 124 -0.55 -1.26 38.52
C LYS A 124 -1.72 -1.42 37.56
N THR A 125 -2.88 -0.87 37.92
CA THR A 125 -4.09 -0.91 37.08
C THR A 125 -3.94 -0.03 35.84
N SER A 126 -3.44 1.20 35.99
CA SER A 126 -3.25 2.09 34.84
C SER A 126 -2.15 1.58 33.90
N LEU A 127 -1.07 0.98 34.43
CA LEU A 127 -0.06 0.30 33.62
C LEU A 127 -0.65 -0.88 32.83
N ARG A 128 -1.43 -1.77 33.48
CA ARG A 128 -2.06 -2.90 32.81
C ARG A 128 -3.04 -2.48 31.71
N ASN A 129 -3.76 -1.38 31.93
CA ASN A 129 -4.64 -0.81 30.89
C ASN A 129 -3.83 -0.27 29.70
N LEU A 130 -2.68 0.35 29.95
CA LEU A 130 -1.77 0.80 28.91
C LEU A 130 -1.20 -0.37 28.10
N GLU A 131 -0.74 -1.43 28.78
CA GLU A 131 -0.28 -2.68 28.16
C GLU A 131 -1.36 -3.31 27.26
N ASN A 132 -2.60 -3.40 27.77
CA ASN A 132 -3.72 -3.94 27.01
C ASN A 132 -3.98 -3.13 25.73
N HIS A 133 -3.98 -1.81 25.80
CA HIS A 133 -4.19 -0.97 24.61
C HIS A 133 -3.00 -0.99 23.65
N SER A 134 -1.78 -1.15 24.16
CA SER A 134 -0.58 -1.37 23.33
C SER A 134 -0.72 -2.64 22.50
N TYR A 135 -1.13 -3.73 23.15
CA TYR A 135 -1.38 -5.01 22.49
C TYR A 135 -2.55 -4.93 21.49
N GLN A 136 -3.65 -4.28 21.85
CA GLN A 136 -4.79 -4.06 20.95
C GLN A 136 -4.41 -3.23 19.72
N LEU A 137 -3.55 -2.22 19.87
CA LEU A 137 -3.03 -1.45 18.75
C LEU A 137 -2.26 -2.36 17.77
N ALA A 138 -1.36 -3.20 18.28
CA ALA A 138 -0.63 -4.16 17.47
C ALA A 138 -1.54 -5.15 16.74
N GLN A 139 -2.54 -5.72 17.43
CA GLN A 139 -3.54 -6.58 16.81
C GLN A 139 -4.34 -5.85 15.71
N THR A 140 -4.71 -4.60 15.96
CA THR A 140 -5.50 -3.81 15.01
C THR A 140 -4.70 -3.48 13.76
N CYS A 141 -3.42 -3.12 13.90
CA CYS A 141 -2.50 -2.95 12.77
C CYS A 141 -2.34 -4.25 11.96
N ARG A 142 -2.20 -5.40 12.63
CA ARG A 142 -2.17 -6.71 11.96
C ARG A 142 -3.45 -6.98 11.18
N ASN A 143 -4.61 -6.78 11.79
CA ASN A 143 -5.91 -7.03 11.15
C ASN A 143 -6.17 -6.08 9.97
N SER A 144 -5.79 -4.80 10.12
CA SER A 144 -5.80 -3.80 9.05
C SER A 144 -4.99 -4.26 7.84
N SER A 145 -3.80 -4.82 8.12
CA SER A 145 -2.95 -5.40 7.09
C SER A 145 -3.65 -6.59 6.42
N ILE A 146 -4.03 -7.63 7.17
CA ILE A 146 -4.66 -8.86 6.62
C ILE A 146 -5.87 -8.53 5.72
N LYS A 147 -6.76 -7.64 6.18
CA LYS A 147 -7.94 -7.22 5.41
C LYS A 147 -7.57 -6.59 4.06
N ARG A 148 -6.49 -5.81 4.03
CA ARG A 148 -6.03 -5.09 2.82
C ARG A 148 -5.44 -6.03 1.78
N TRP A 149 -4.72 -7.05 2.24
CA TRP A 149 -4.05 -8.02 1.36
C TRP A 149 -4.98 -9.17 0.89
N ASP A 150 -6.26 -9.14 1.28
CA ASP A 150 -7.22 -10.25 1.10
C ASP A 150 -6.64 -11.61 1.55
N LEU A 151 -5.79 -11.58 2.57
CA LEU A 151 -5.08 -12.73 3.12
C LEU A 151 -5.97 -13.59 4.02
N LYS A 152 -7.27 -13.67 3.74
CA LYS A 152 -8.20 -14.52 4.52
C LYS A 152 -7.75 -15.99 4.56
N SER A 153 -6.88 -16.41 3.63
CA SER A 153 -6.28 -17.75 3.60
C SER A 153 -5.01 -17.92 4.46
N PHE A 154 -4.48 -16.86 5.08
CA PHE A 154 -3.31 -16.87 5.97
C PHE A 154 -3.70 -16.69 7.44
N GLU A 155 -4.86 -17.19 7.82
CA GLU A 155 -5.24 -17.32 9.23
C GLU A 155 -4.22 -18.24 9.89
N LEU A 156 -3.25 -17.65 10.60
CA LEU A 156 -2.27 -18.40 11.39
C LEU A 156 -3.08 -19.24 12.37
N GLU A 157 -2.92 -20.58 12.31
CA GLU A 157 -3.54 -21.46 13.30
C GLU A 157 -3.23 -20.92 14.70
N PRO A 158 -4.22 -20.87 15.60
CA PRO A 158 -3.95 -20.50 16.98
C PRO A 158 -2.91 -21.47 17.53
N ASP A 159 -1.84 -20.93 18.13
CA ASP A 159 -0.84 -21.75 18.82
C ASP A 159 -1.57 -22.66 19.80
N LYS A 160 -1.44 -23.97 19.59
CA LYS A 160 -1.99 -24.98 20.50
C LYS A 160 -1.16 -24.92 21.77
N GLU A 161 -1.78 -24.44 22.85
CA GLU A 161 -1.26 -24.47 24.22
C GLU A 161 -0.83 -25.88 24.66
#